data_AF-A0AAN9PXI4-F1
#
_entry.id   AF-A0AAN9PXI4-F1
#
_cell.length_a   1.000
_cell.length_b   1.000
_cell.length_c   1.000
_cell.angle_alpha   90.00
_cell.angle_beta   90.00
_cell.angle_gamma   90.00
#
_symmetry.space_group_name_H-M   'P 1'
#
loop_
_entity.id
_entity.type
_entity.pdbx_description
1 polymer ?
#
loop_
_entity_poly.entity_id
_entity_poly.type
_entity_poly.pdbx_seq_one_letter_code
_entity_poly.pdbx_strand_id
1 'polypeptide(L)'
;MTLRRLSSAINKPSTNDISIYRMPASLSMQGKGKSHATWIKQLNDPLQVIHPEIEDIIELEKARQWEGLEPIPSEGFSSLPVTQAVGSMITNEYSKGYPDAR
;
A
#
# COMPACT_ATOMS: atom_id res chain seq x y z
N MET A 1 27.52 -68.27 2.27
CA MET A 1 28.28 -67.99 1.04
C MET A 1 28.63 -66.51 0.99
N THR A 2 29.92 -66.22 1.00
CA THR A 2 30.56 -64.91 1.13
C THR A 2 30.90 -64.27 -0.22
N LEU A 3 30.78 -62.94 -0.25
CA LEU A 3 31.68 -61.94 -0.84
C LEU A 3 31.85 -61.81 -2.37
N ARG A 4 31.45 -60.61 -2.84
CA ARG A 4 32.24 -59.57 -3.51
C ARG A 4 32.80 -59.86 -4.92
N ARG A 5 32.41 -59.03 -5.89
CA ARG A 5 33.36 -58.53 -6.90
C ARG A 5 33.02 -57.10 -7.35
N LEU A 6 34.00 -56.22 -7.12
CA LEU A 6 34.11 -54.84 -7.60
C LEU A 6 34.69 -54.83 -9.02
N SER A 7 34.24 -53.89 -9.86
CA SER A 7 35.01 -53.24 -10.93
C SER A 7 34.10 -52.22 -11.65
N SER A 8 34.13 -50.94 -11.28
CA SER A 8 34.99 -49.87 -11.85
C SER A 8 34.70 -49.55 -13.32
N ALA A 9 33.87 -48.54 -13.56
CA ALA A 9 33.91 -47.76 -14.80
C ALA A 9 33.66 -46.28 -14.45
N ILE A 10 34.76 -45.54 -14.51
CA ILE A 10 34.86 -44.09 -14.43
C ILE A 10 34.12 -43.50 -15.63
N ASN A 11 33.18 -42.60 -15.38
CA ASN A 11 32.78 -41.62 -16.39
C ASN A 11 32.74 -40.23 -15.73
N LYS A 12 33.71 -39.41 -16.11
CA LYS A 12 33.84 -37.98 -15.81
C LYS A 12 34.32 -37.34 -17.11
N PRO A 13 34.10 -36.05 -17.32
CA PRO A 13 32.83 -35.38 -17.59
C PRO A 13 32.85 -34.72 -18.99
N SER A 14 31.69 -34.32 -19.53
CA SER A 14 31.62 -33.29 -20.58
C SER A 14 30.34 -32.48 -20.34
N THR A 15 30.44 -31.41 -19.54
CA THR A 15 30.56 -30.00 -19.96
C THR A 15 29.21 -29.36 -20.24
N ASN A 16 28.91 -28.33 -19.44
CA ASN A 16 27.99 -27.21 -19.70
C ASN A 16 26.52 -27.52 -19.30
N ASP A 17 25.83 -26.83 -18.39
CA ASP A 17 26.09 -25.57 -17.72
C ASP A 17 25.11 -25.38 -16.53
N ILE A 18 25.59 -24.74 -15.46
CA ILE A 18 24.85 -23.88 -14.51
C ILE A 18 23.82 -24.57 -13.57
N SER A 19 24.33 -24.99 -12.40
CA SER A 19 23.63 -24.82 -11.09
C SER A 19 23.21 -23.35 -10.97
N ILE A 20 22.10 -22.92 -10.36
CA ILE A 20 21.89 -22.81 -8.91
C ILE A 20 20.39 -22.56 -8.63
N TYR A 21 19.92 -23.02 -7.46
CA TYR A 21 18.57 -22.87 -6.86
C TYR A 21 17.53 -23.96 -7.16
N ARG A 22 17.79 -25.18 -6.70
CA ARG A 22 16.72 -26.11 -6.28
C ARG A 22 16.21 -25.65 -4.91
N MET A 23 15.08 -24.95 -4.87
CA MET A 23 14.38 -24.62 -3.62
C MET A 23 13.86 -25.90 -2.95
N PRO A 24 14.01 -26.07 -1.62
CA PRO A 24 13.40 -27.19 -0.92
C PRO A 24 11.88 -27.06 -0.95
N ALA A 25 11.20 -28.16 -1.28
CA ALA A 25 9.73 -28.28 -1.33
C ALA A 25 9.06 -28.23 0.06
N SER A 26 9.63 -27.50 1.01
CA SER A 26 9.15 -27.37 2.38
C SER A 26 8.83 -25.93 2.79
N LEU A 27 8.93 -24.95 1.87
CA LEU A 27 8.33 -23.64 2.12
C LEU A 27 6.82 -23.72 1.90
N SER A 28 6.19 -24.28 2.93
CA SER A 28 4.83 -24.09 3.40
C SER A 28 4.03 -23.04 2.63
N MET A 29 2.87 -23.48 2.16
CA MET A 29 1.82 -22.69 1.54
C MET A 29 1.24 -21.64 2.50
N GLN A 30 1.96 -20.56 2.78
CA GLN A 30 1.39 -19.39 3.45
C GLN A 30 0.58 -18.53 2.45
N GLY A 31 -0.74 -18.76 2.44
CA GLY A 31 -1.75 -17.68 2.47
C GLY A 31 -1.88 -16.75 1.25
N LYS A 32 -1.88 -17.28 0.03
CA LYS A 32 -2.11 -16.53 -1.21
C LYS A 32 -3.61 -16.22 -1.37
N GLY A 33 -4.11 -15.13 -0.77
CA GLY A 33 -5.51 -14.72 -0.96
C GLY A 33 -6.05 -13.60 -0.06
N LYS A 34 -5.34 -13.20 1.01
CA LYS A 34 -5.85 -12.22 1.98
C LYS A 34 -5.26 -10.81 1.85
N SER A 35 -4.11 -10.63 1.18
CA SER A 35 -3.42 -9.33 1.12
C SER A 35 -4.21 -8.28 0.34
N HIS A 36 -4.89 -8.68 -0.74
CA HIS A 36 -5.59 -7.74 -1.62
C HIS A 36 -6.81 -7.09 -0.96
N ALA A 37 -7.53 -7.81 -0.10
CA ALA A 37 -8.68 -7.26 0.60
C ALA A 37 -8.28 -6.21 1.66
N THR A 38 -7.09 -6.32 2.24
CA THR A 38 -6.66 -5.49 3.36
C THR A 38 -6.35 -4.04 2.97
N TRP A 39 -5.59 -3.81 1.89
CA TRP A 39 -5.23 -2.44 1.47
C TRP A 39 -6.42 -1.69 0.87
N ILE A 40 -7.29 -2.38 0.13
CA ILE A 40 -8.54 -1.78 -0.38
C ILE A 40 -9.44 -1.35 0.77
N LYS A 41 -9.55 -2.18 1.80
CA LYS A 41 -10.30 -1.82 3.02
C LYS A 41 -9.70 -0.55 3.64
N GLN A 42 -8.38 -0.52 3.81
CA GLN A 42 -7.69 0.64 4.38
C GLN A 42 -7.94 1.95 3.60
N LEU A 43 -8.01 1.90 2.27
CA LEU A 43 -8.25 3.08 1.43
C LEU A 43 -9.69 3.64 1.53
N ASN A 44 -10.66 2.82 1.97
CA ASN A 44 -12.08 3.20 2.02
C ASN A 44 -12.64 3.30 3.45
N ASP A 45 -11.88 2.86 4.46
CA ASP A 45 -12.24 3.04 5.86
C ASP A 45 -12.23 4.56 6.20
N PRO A 46 -13.11 5.00 7.12
CA PRO A 46 -13.20 6.41 7.48
C PRO A 46 -11.98 6.86 8.29
N LEU A 47 -11.71 8.18 8.31
CA LEU A 47 -10.53 8.76 8.93
C LEU A 47 -10.39 8.37 10.42
N GLN A 48 -11.50 8.28 11.14
CA GLN A 48 -11.55 7.89 12.55
C GLN A 48 -11.02 6.47 12.81
N VAL A 49 -11.18 5.57 11.83
CA VAL A 49 -10.73 4.18 11.94
C VAL A 49 -9.25 4.06 11.58
N ILE A 50 -8.79 4.84 10.59
CA ILE A 50 -7.41 4.77 10.09
C ILE A 50 -6.45 5.62 10.94
N HIS A 51 -6.87 6.82 11.35
CA HIS A 51 -6.08 7.81 12.06
C HIS A 51 -6.92 8.55 13.13
N PRO A 52 -7.26 7.91 14.26
CA PRO A 52 -8.04 8.53 15.34
C PRO A 52 -7.36 9.78 15.92
N GLU A 53 -6.04 9.80 16.03
CA GLU A 53 -5.29 10.96 16.53
C GLU A 53 -5.46 12.21 15.64
N ILE A 54 -5.60 12.03 14.32
CA ILE A 54 -5.81 13.14 13.39
C ILE A 54 -7.24 13.65 13.50
N GLU A 55 -8.22 12.75 13.65
CA GLU A 55 -9.60 13.14 13.91
C GLU A 55 -9.69 14.01 15.17
N ASP A 56 -9.06 13.57 16.26
CA ASP A 56 -9.07 14.31 17.53
C ASP A 56 -8.49 15.72 17.37
N ILE A 57 -7.40 15.88 16.60
CA ILE A 57 -6.83 17.20 16.28
C ILE A 57 -7.83 18.06 15.50
N ILE A 58 -8.54 17.48 14.53
CA ILE A 58 -9.55 18.20 13.74
C ILE A 58 -10.72 18.64 14.64
N GLU A 59 -11.19 17.79 15.54
CA GLU A 59 -12.27 18.14 16.48
C GLU A 59 -11.85 19.22 17.48
N LEU A 60 -10.61 19.16 17.98
CA LEU A 60 -10.05 20.21 18.83
C LEU A 60 -9.98 21.56 18.11
N GLU A 61 -9.58 21.58 16.84
CA GLU A 61 -9.54 22.81 16.05
C GLU A 61 -10.95 23.34 15.73
N LYS A 62 -11.92 22.45 15.45
CA LYS A 62 -13.33 22.85 15.30
C LYS A 62 -13.84 23.52 16.57
N ALA A 63 -13.55 22.95 17.74
CA ALA A 63 -13.94 23.54 19.02
C ALA A 63 -13.27 24.90 19.25
N ARG A 64 -11.97 25.02 18.94
CA ARG A 64 -11.24 26.30 19.03
C ARG A 64 -11.88 27.38 18.15
N GLN A 65 -12.21 27.05 16.90
CA GLN A 65 -12.85 27.98 15.97
C GLN A 65 -14.27 28.35 16.37
N TRP A 66 -15.01 27.43 17.01
CA TRP A 66 -16.34 27.70 17.53
C TRP A 66 -16.28 28.69 18.71
N GLU A 67 -15.42 28.42 19.68
CA GLU A 67 -15.36 29.15 20.94
C GLU A 67 -14.65 30.51 20.81
N GLY A 68 -13.75 30.64 19.83
CA GLY A 68 -12.97 31.85 19.58
C GLY A 68 -13.71 32.91 18.78
N LEU A 69 -13.49 34.18 19.15
CA LEU A 69 -13.71 35.28 18.22
C LEU A 69 -12.45 35.41 17.36
N GLU A 70 -12.59 35.30 16.03
CA GLU A 70 -11.47 35.41 15.09
C GLU A 70 -11.43 36.82 14.48
N PRO A 71 -10.57 37.73 14.96
CA PRO A 71 -10.57 39.13 14.54
C PRO A 71 -9.70 39.40 13.31
N ILE A 72 -9.06 38.37 12.74
CA ILE A 72 -8.09 38.51 11.66
C ILE A 72 -8.84 38.74 10.33
N PRO A 73 -8.71 39.92 9.69
CA PRO A 73 -9.57 40.27 8.54
C PRO A 73 -9.36 39.42 7.28
N SER A 74 -8.22 38.75 7.17
CA SER A 74 -7.91 37.85 6.05
C SER A 74 -8.40 36.42 6.25
N GLU A 75 -8.82 36.07 7.46
CA GLU A 75 -9.33 34.74 7.78
C GLU A 75 -10.84 34.68 7.59
N GLY A 76 -11.35 33.47 7.35
CA GLY A 76 -12.77 33.23 7.13
C GLY A 76 -13.10 31.74 7.11
N PHE A 77 -14.40 31.43 7.16
CA PHE A 77 -14.90 30.06 7.16
C PHE A 77 -15.42 29.66 5.79
N SER A 78 -14.95 28.52 5.28
CA SER A 78 -15.46 27.94 4.04
C SER A 78 -16.83 27.29 4.25
N SER A 79 -17.69 27.34 3.23
CA SER A 79 -18.97 26.63 3.27
C SER A 79 -18.78 25.12 3.13
N LEU A 80 -19.71 24.34 3.70
CA LEU A 80 -19.66 22.87 3.62
C LEU A 80 -19.57 22.34 2.17
N PRO A 81 -20.35 22.85 1.18
CA PRO A 81 -20.23 22.38 -0.20
C PRO A 81 -18.85 22.60 -0.82
N VAL A 82 -18.16 23.70 -0.47
CA VAL A 82 -16.81 23.97 -0.95
C VAL A 82 -15.83 22.95 -0.36
N THR A 83 -15.89 22.70 0.95
CA THR A 83 -15.03 21.69 1.60
C THR A 83 -15.30 20.27 1.05
N GLN A 84 -16.55 19.93 0.76
CA GLN A 84 -16.91 18.65 0.12
C GLN A 84 -16.33 18.53 -1.30
N ALA A 85 -16.37 19.60 -2.09
CA ALA A 85 -15.79 19.60 -3.43
C ALA A 85 -14.26 19.46 -3.40
N VAL A 86 -13.60 20.10 -2.44
CA VAL A 86 -12.14 19.98 -2.22
C VAL A 86 -11.75 18.54 -1.84
N GLY A 87 -12.54 17.87 -1.02
CA GLY A 87 -12.32 16.46 -0.63
C GLY A 87 -12.80 15.43 -1.66
N SER A 88 -13.12 15.83 -2.88
CA SER A 88 -13.65 14.93 -3.91
C SER A 88 -12.56 14.24 -4.73
N MET A 89 -12.96 13.28 -5.56
CA MET A 89 -12.06 12.51 -6.43
C MET A 89 -11.32 13.34 -7.49
N ILE A 90 -11.62 14.64 -7.64
CA ILE A 90 -10.93 15.53 -8.59
C ILE A 90 -9.42 15.60 -8.32
N THR A 91 -8.99 15.35 -7.08
CA THR A 91 -7.57 15.34 -6.68
C THR A 91 -6.76 14.21 -7.33
N ASN A 92 -7.42 13.19 -7.87
CA ASN A 92 -6.77 12.03 -8.47
C ASN A 92 -6.36 12.28 -9.92
N GLU A 93 -6.92 13.31 -10.55
CA GLU A 93 -6.75 13.57 -11.98
C GLU A 93 -5.51 14.42 -12.26
N TYR A 94 -4.81 14.11 -13.35
CA TYR A 94 -3.64 14.86 -13.80
C TYR A 94 -3.92 15.61 -15.10
N SER A 95 -4.43 16.84 -15.01
CA SER A 95 -4.87 17.63 -16.16
C SER A 95 -3.86 18.70 -16.58
N LYS A 96 -2.76 18.32 -17.24
CA LYS A 96 -1.86 19.30 -17.87
C LYS A 96 -2.55 20.01 -19.04
N GLY A 97 -2.21 21.28 -19.24
CA GLY A 97 -2.66 22.08 -20.37
C GLY A 97 -3.90 22.91 -20.05
N TYR A 98 -4.62 23.33 -21.09
CA TYR A 98 -5.89 24.04 -20.97
C TYR A 98 -7.03 23.14 -21.49
N PRO A 99 -8.29 23.39 -21.08
CA PRO A 99 -9.44 22.74 -21.69
C PRO A 99 -9.39 22.85 -23.22
N ASP A 100 -9.59 21.72 -23.90
CA ASP A 100 -9.58 21.59 -25.36
C ASP A 100 -8.29 22.00 -26.10
N ALA A 101 -7.19 22.27 -25.38
CA ALA A 101 -5.88 22.47 -25.99
C ALA A 101 -5.23 21.12 -26.30
N ARG A 102 -5.39 20.66 -27.55
CA ARG A 102 -4.72 19.47 -28.10
C ARG A 102 -3.32 19.79 -28.60
#